data_AF-A0A849FXV4-F1
#
_entry.id   AF-A0A849FXV4-F1
#
_cell.length_a   1.000
_cell.length_b   1.000
_cell.length_c   1.000
_cell.angle_alpha   90.00
_cell.angle_beta   90.00
_cell.angle_gamma   90.00
#
_symmetry.space_group_name_H-M   'P 1'
#
loop_
_entity.id
_entity.type
_entity.pdbx_description
1 polymer ?
#
loop_
_entity_poly.entity_id
_entity_poly.type
_entity_poly.pdbx_seq_one_letter_code
_entity_poly.pdbx_strand_id
1 'polypeptide(L)'
;MKQLKVRLLHIYLAFCFSLPLLTSGQQSVGLVLSGGGASGMAHIGVIKALEENDIPIDYIAGSSMGAIIGGLYSCGMTVEEMEEYFTSDEFFNAISGKLDDEFIYYFKKESLDASMVNMKIDPDTVLLRTIPSYVVSPVQMDMELLESVSMGIATAHYDFDELMIPFRCVAADIVKKEQVVFRDGELHKALRASSSFPFYFKPLYLDGRLLFDGGLYNNFPLDVMYEEFNPDVIIGSSVSLETPPPGVDDLFSQIENMIVNRGSEELPCEDGIILRPQTGVSTLEFKRTEKAIRIGYQETLSMMDSIKSIVVESYTIENRTLDRKLFRAENEPYNLGEVEMEGISNASSRYFRKVLRLDTKHKPQTLDELKPLYYRIFGDDKINYVFPSIRYNNTSSLYDLKLTIEKEKKLFIDFGGNFSSRPVNTGFVGLRYNLLGATPKTFYANSYFGKFYNSLLGKMRLDIPGRNPYYLAITGMLQQWDYFES
;
A
#
# COMPACT_ATOMS: atom_id res chain seq x y z
N MET A 1 58.60 -51.62 19.75
CA MET A 1 57.83 -50.37 19.53
C MET A 1 56.81 -50.43 18.37
N LYS A 2 56.15 -51.58 18.10
CA LYS A 2 55.06 -51.66 17.09
C LYS A 2 53.72 -52.19 17.62
N GLN A 3 53.65 -52.65 18.88
CA GLN A 3 52.40 -53.15 19.48
C GLN A 3 51.69 -52.15 20.43
N LEU A 4 52.32 -51.02 20.77
CA LEU A 4 51.70 -50.03 21.68
C LEU A 4 50.84 -48.98 20.96
N LYS A 5 50.98 -48.83 19.63
CA LYS A 5 50.22 -47.84 18.84
C LYS A 5 48.83 -48.30 18.37
N VAL A 6 48.54 -49.62 18.41
CA VAL A 6 47.25 -50.15 17.95
C VAL A 6 46.19 -50.15 19.06
N ARG A 7 46.59 -50.15 20.34
CA ARG A 7 45.65 -50.09 21.48
C ARG A 7 45.16 -48.67 21.81
N LEU A 8 45.87 -47.61 21.43
CA LEU A 8 45.36 -46.24 21.59
C LEU A 8 44.34 -45.83 20.52
N LEU A 9 44.38 -46.44 19.33
CA LEU A 9 43.44 -46.10 18.26
C LEU A 9 42.03 -46.67 18.51
N HIS A 10 41.93 -47.78 19.23
CA HIS A 10 40.64 -48.39 19.58
C HIS A 10 39.97 -47.75 20.81
N ILE A 11 40.71 -46.97 21.61
CA ILE A 11 40.13 -46.21 22.73
C ILE A 11 39.58 -44.86 22.26
N TYR A 12 40.13 -44.28 21.18
CA TYR A 12 39.56 -43.07 20.57
C TYR A 12 38.35 -43.34 19.67
N LEU A 13 38.24 -44.53 19.05
CA LEU A 13 37.08 -44.90 18.24
C LEU A 13 35.88 -45.42 19.06
N ALA A 14 36.08 -45.78 20.33
CA ALA A 14 35.01 -46.25 21.21
C ALA A 14 34.31 -45.12 22.01
N PHE A 15 34.78 -43.87 21.92
CA PHE A 15 34.16 -42.71 22.59
C PHE A 15 33.32 -41.84 21.64
N CYS A 16 33.09 -42.30 20.40
CA CYS A 16 32.27 -41.60 19.40
C CYS A 16 30.91 -42.26 19.15
N PHE A 17 30.49 -43.23 19.97
CA PHE A 17 29.15 -43.80 19.90
C PHE A 17 28.33 -43.38 21.13
N SER A 18 27.14 -42.87 20.84
CA SER A 18 26.01 -42.56 21.74
C SER A 18 26.20 -41.43 22.76
N LEU A 19 26.18 -40.20 22.27
CA LEU A 19 25.26 -39.21 22.82
C LEU A 19 24.21 -38.98 21.74
N PRO A 20 22.94 -39.40 21.92
CA PRO A 20 21.89 -38.82 21.11
C PRO A 20 21.92 -37.33 21.44
N LEU A 21 22.31 -36.50 20.47
CA LEU A 21 21.83 -35.13 20.45
C LEU A 21 20.31 -35.27 20.36
N LEU A 22 19.66 -35.21 21.52
CA LEU A 22 18.28 -34.77 21.61
C LEU A 22 18.31 -33.32 21.15
N THR A 23 18.36 -33.10 19.84
CA THR A 23 17.74 -31.92 19.25
C THR A 23 16.25 -32.13 19.47
N SER A 24 15.77 -31.75 20.65
CA SER A 24 14.41 -31.26 20.78
C SER A 24 14.33 -30.17 19.72
N GLY A 25 13.68 -30.46 18.58
CA GLY A 25 13.35 -29.43 17.62
C GLY A 25 12.59 -28.35 18.39
N GLN A 26 13.00 -27.10 18.21
CA GLN A 26 12.32 -25.99 18.83
C GLN A 26 10.88 -25.98 18.28
N GLN A 27 9.86 -26.06 19.14
CA GLN A 27 8.46 -26.07 18.69
C GLN A 27 8.16 -24.76 17.97
N SER A 28 7.86 -24.86 16.69
CA SER A 28 7.64 -23.71 15.83
C SER A 28 6.17 -23.28 15.82
N VAL A 29 5.95 -21.96 15.86
CA VAL A 29 4.61 -21.35 15.90
C VAL A 29 4.41 -20.42 14.71
N GLY A 30 3.43 -20.73 13.87
CA GLY A 30 3.00 -19.88 12.77
C GLY A 30 1.81 -19.01 13.14
N LEU A 31 1.87 -17.72 12.81
CA LEU A 31 0.78 -16.77 12.98
C LEU A 31 0.12 -16.43 11.63
N VAL A 32 -1.17 -16.69 11.51
CA VAL A 32 -1.96 -16.40 10.30
C VAL A 32 -2.88 -15.21 10.54
N LEU A 33 -2.78 -14.16 9.73
CA LEU A 33 -3.52 -12.91 9.88
C LEU A 33 -4.47 -12.70 8.69
N SER A 34 -5.78 -12.74 8.94
CA SER A 34 -6.76 -12.54 7.88
C SER A 34 -6.77 -11.11 7.33
N GLY A 35 -7.38 -10.91 6.16
CA GLY A 35 -7.84 -9.59 5.74
C GLY A 35 -8.96 -9.03 6.64
N GLY A 36 -9.44 -7.82 6.33
CA GLY A 36 -10.51 -7.17 7.11
C GLY A 36 -10.46 -5.64 7.19
N GLY A 37 -9.59 -4.96 6.44
CA GLY A 37 -9.46 -3.50 6.48
C GLY A 37 -9.29 -2.97 7.92
N ALA A 38 -10.17 -2.07 8.37
CA ALA A 38 -10.12 -1.50 9.71
C ALA A 38 -10.33 -2.52 10.85
N SER A 39 -11.08 -3.61 10.63
CA SER A 39 -11.20 -4.67 11.65
C SER A 39 -9.88 -5.44 11.83
N GLY A 40 -9.04 -5.45 10.79
CA GLY A 40 -7.69 -6.03 10.79
C GLY A 40 -6.76 -5.41 11.83
N MET A 41 -7.06 -4.21 12.33
CA MET A 41 -6.29 -3.59 13.43
C MET A 41 -6.30 -4.43 14.72
N ALA A 42 -7.26 -5.34 14.89
CA ALA A 42 -7.25 -6.30 15.99
C ALA A 42 -5.99 -7.18 16.02
N HIS A 43 -5.35 -7.43 14.86
CA HIS A 43 -4.13 -8.23 14.77
C HIS A 43 -2.96 -7.63 15.58
N ILE A 44 -2.89 -6.30 15.71
CA ILE A 44 -1.89 -5.64 16.58
C ILE A 44 -2.10 -6.07 18.02
N GLY A 45 -3.35 -6.08 18.48
CA GLY A 45 -3.71 -6.54 19.83
C GLY A 45 -3.44 -8.04 20.04
N VAL A 46 -3.63 -8.86 19.01
CA VAL A 46 -3.27 -10.28 19.04
C VAL A 46 -1.77 -10.44 19.24
N ILE A 47 -0.95 -9.80 18.40
CA ILE A 47 0.52 -9.84 18.50
C ILE A 47 0.97 -9.36 19.89
N LYS A 48 0.40 -8.25 20.38
CA LYS A 48 0.68 -7.72 21.71
C LYS A 48 0.43 -8.73 22.82
N ALA A 49 -0.73 -9.38 22.80
CA ALA A 49 -1.09 -10.37 23.83
C ALA A 49 -0.20 -11.61 23.76
N LEU A 50 0.23 -12.03 22.57
CA LEU A 50 1.17 -13.13 22.38
C LEU A 50 2.57 -12.77 22.92
N GLU A 51 3.11 -11.60 22.56
CA GLU A 51 4.41 -11.13 23.05
C GLU A 51 4.44 -10.97 24.58
N GLU A 52 3.42 -10.34 25.18
CA GLU A 52 3.34 -10.13 26.63
C GLU A 52 3.18 -11.44 27.44
N ASN A 53 2.83 -12.55 26.77
CA ASN A 53 2.65 -13.86 27.37
C ASN A 53 3.72 -14.87 26.97
N ASP A 54 4.83 -14.38 26.42
CA ASP A 54 6.00 -15.14 26.00
C ASP A 54 5.68 -16.23 24.95
N ILE A 55 4.68 -16.01 24.08
CA ILE A 55 4.34 -16.95 23.02
C ILE A 55 5.25 -16.69 21.79
N PRO A 56 6.02 -17.69 21.31
CA PRO A 56 6.82 -17.54 20.10
C PRO A 56 5.96 -17.25 18.87
N ILE A 57 6.55 -16.52 17.93
CA ILE A 57 6.03 -16.27 16.58
C ILE A 57 7.21 -16.45 15.64
N ASP A 58 7.24 -17.57 14.94
CA ASP A 58 8.37 -17.99 14.11
C ASP A 58 8.08 -17.79 12.62
N TYR A 59 6.81 -17.78 12.24
CA TYR A 59 6.38 -17.56 10.85
C TYR A 59 5.13 -16.69 10.82
N ILE A 60 4.98 -15.87 9.78
CA ILE A 60 3.77 -15.06 9.57
C ILE A 60 3.25 -15.22 8.15
N ALA A 61 1.94 -15.43 8.01
CA ALA A 61 1.25 -15.34 6.73
C ALA A 61 0.08 -14.36 6.83
N GLY A 62 -0.03 -13.42 5.89
CA GLY A 62 -1.02 -12.35 5.95
C GLY A 62 -1.69 -12.04 4.62
N SER A 63 -2.94 -11.56 4.69
CA SER A 63 -3.72 -11.05 3.55
C SER A 63 -4.28 -9.66 3.88
N SER A 64 -4.27 -8.72 2.93
CA SER A 64 -4.77 -7.34 3.09
C SER A 64 -4.16 -6.63 4.31
N MET A 65 -4.99 -6.14 5.24
CA MET A 65 -4.51 -5.54 6.49
C MET A 65 -3.68 -6.51 7.35
N GLY A 66 -4.00 -7.81 7.32
CA GLY A 66 -3.17 -8.83 7.96
C GLY A 66 -1.78 -8.93 7.33
N ALA A 67 -1.66 -8.73 6.02
CA ALA A 67 -0.36 -8.65 5.35
C ALA A 67 0.39 -7.38 5.75
N ILE A 68 -0.27 -6.23 5.83
CA ILE A 68 0.37 -4.96 6.25
C ILE A 68 0.92 -5.10 7.68
N ILE A 69 0.09 -5.50 8.64
CA ILE A 69 0.49 -5.63 10.05
C ILE A 69 1.59 -6.70 10.19
N GLY A 70 1.38 -7.87 9.56
CA GLY A 70 2.36 -8.95 9.57
C GLY A 70 3.70 -8.55 8.95
N GLY A 71 3.67 -7.84 7.82
CA GLY A 71 4.87 -7.38 7.12
C GLY A 71 5.65 -6.30 7.87
N LEU A 72 4.95 -5.33 8.48
CA LEU A 72 5.56 -4.31 9.34
C LEU A 72 6.24 -4.96 10.55
N TYR A 73 5.55 -5.88 11.22
CA TYR A 73 6.08 -6.59 12.37
C TYR A 73 7.27 -7.49 11.99
N SER A 74 7.19 -8.18 10.85
CA SER A 74 8.29 -9.01 10.30
C SER A 74 9.51 -8.18 9.90
N CYS A 75 9.33 -6.91 9.53
CA CYS A 75 10.42 -5.95 9.32
C CYS A 75 10.98 -5.36 10.63
N GLY A 76 10.51 -5.86 11.77
CA GLY A 76 10.96 -5.45 13.09
C GLY A 76 10.29 -4.19 13.61
N MET A 77 9.14 -3.74 13.10
CA MET A 77 8.31 -2.71 13.77
C MET A 77 7.79 -3.25 15.11
N THR A 78 7.84 -2.45 16.18
CA THR A 78 7.28 -2.87 17.49
C THR A 78 5.77 -2.71 17.51
N VAL A 79 5.12 -3.36 18.46
CA VAL A 79 3.69 -3.18 18.71
C VAL A 79 3.36 -1.72 19.03
N GLU A 80 4.18 -1.06 19.85
CA GLU A 80 3.98 0.33 20.25
C GLU A 80 4.09 1.29 19.05
N GLU A 81 5.09 1.09 18.19
CA GLU A 81 5.25 1.88 16.96
C GLU A 81 4.06 1.67 16.00
N MET A 82 3.55 0.44 15.90
CA MET A 82 2.33 0.15 15.13
C MET A 82 1.10 0.83 15.75
N GLU A 83 0.91 0.73 17.08
CA GLU A 83 -0.20 1.42 17.77
C GLU A 83 -0.16 2.94 17.54
N GLU A 84 1.03 3.55 17.64
CA GLU A 84 1.24 4.98 17.36
C GLU A 84 0.94 5.33 15.89
N TYR A 85 1.50 4.59 14.94
CA TYR A 85 1.29 4.84 13.52
C TYR A 85 -0.17 4.68 13.11
N PHE A 86 -0.84 3.58 13.45
CA PHE A 86 -2.20 3.30 13.00
C PHE A 86 -3.28 4.17 13.68
N THR A 87 -2.93 4.90 14.74
CA THR A 87 -3.78 5.88 15.40
C THR A 87 -3.47 7.33 14.97
N SER A 88 -2.44 7.53 14.16
CA SER A 88 -1.97 8.84 13.70
C SER A 88 -2.86 9.48 12.62
N ASP A 89 -2.77 10.80 12.49
CA ASP A 89 -3.41 11.54 11.40
C ASP A 89 -2.76 11.21 10.04
N GLU A 90 -1.47 10.90 10.04
CA GLU A 90 -0.70 10.46 8.88
C GLU A 90 -1.30 9.20 8.25
N PHE A 91 -1.56 8.16 9.06
CA PHE A 91 -2.22 6.95 8.59
C PHE A 91 -3.65 7.23 8.12
N PHE A 92 -4.41 8.06 8.86
CA PHE A 92 -5.78 8.40 8.45
C PHE A 92 -5.81 9.16 7.12
N ASN A 93 -4.86 10.07 6.88
CA ASN A 93 -4.71 10.76 5.60
C ASN A 93 -4.35 9.76 4.49
N ALA A 94 -3.43 8.83 4.77
CA ALA A 94 -3.00 7.82 3.81
C ALA A 94 -4.15 6.90 3.37
N ILE A 95 -4.97 6.42 4.31
CA ILE A 95 -6.10 5.53 4.01
C ILE A 95 -7.29 6.28 3.41
N SER A 96 -7.47 7.57 3.73
CA SER A 96 -8.54 8.40 3.13
C SER A 96 -8.15 9.04 1.79
N GLY A 97 -6.88 8.91 1.38
CA GLY A 97 -6.33 9.48 0.15
C GLY A 97 -6.22 11.00 0.18
N LYS A 98 -6.21 11.60 1.38
CA LYS A 98 -6.14 13.04 1.57
C LYS A 98 -4.69 13.50 1.50
N LEU A 99 -4.29 14.00 0.34
CA LEU A 99 -3.04 14.74 0.19
C LEU A 99 -3.17 16.11 0.88
N ASP A 100 -2.17 16.47 1.70
CA ASP A 100 -2.15 17.79 2.33
C ASP A 100 -2.05 18.88 1.25
N ASP A 101 -2.90 19.90 1.39
CA ASP A 101 -2.99 21.04 0.51
C ASP A 101 -1.67 21.82 0.45
N GLU A 102 -0.83 21.73 1.49
CA GLU A 102 0.48 22.37 1.55
C GLU A 102 1.43 21.90 0.44
N PHE A 103 1.24 20.68 -0.07
CA PHE A 103 2.08 20.13 -1.14
C PHE A 103 1.66 20.58 -2.54
N ILE A 104 0.47 21.17 -2.71
CA ILE A 104 -0.04 21.57 -4.02
C ILE A 104 0.07 23.08 -4.19
N TYR A 105 0.81 23.53 -5.20
CA TYR A 105 0.89 24.95 -5.53
C TYR A 105 -0.50 25.52 -5.85
N TYR A 106 -0.83 26.67 -5.28
CA TYR A 106 -2.14 27.30 -5.50
C TYR A 106 -2.50 27.48 -7.00
N PHE A 107 -1.54 27.86 -7.85
CA PHE A 107 -1.76 28.06 -9.29
C PHE A 107 -1.97 26.75 -10.09
N LYS A 108 -1.77 25.59 -9.45
CA LYS A 108 -2.04 24.27 -10.01
C LYS A 108 -3.46 23.78 -9.70
N LYS A 109 -4.14 24.36 -8.69
CA LYS A 109 -5.54 24.06 -8.41
C LYS A 109 -6.41 24.41 -9.61
N GLU A 110 -7.38 23.54 -9.92
CA GLU A 110 -8.32 23.78 -11.01
C GLU A 110 -9.12 25.07 -10.75
N SER A 111 -9.31 25.87 -11.79
CA SER A 111 -10.14 27.08 -11.71
C SER A 111 -11.61 26.69 -11.74
N LEU A 112 -12.41 27.25 -10.83
CA LEU A 112 -13.86 27.06 -10.85
C LEU A 112 -14.44 27.58 -12.17
N ASP A 113 -15.18 26.74 -12.87
CA ASP A 113 -16.02 27.09 -14.01
C ASP A 113 -17.43 26.51 -13.81
N ALA A 114 -18.29 26.59 -14.83
CA ALA A 114 -19.67 26.10 -14.73
C ALA A 114 -19.80 24.61 -15.05
N SER A 115 -18.70 23.85 -15.09
CA SER A 115 -18.75 22.40 -15.30
C SER A 115 -19.44 21.71 -14.13
N MET A 116 -20.29 20.74 -14.48
CA MET A 116 -21.00 19.86 -13.56
C MET A 116 -20.61 18.40 -13.80
N VAL A 117 -20.29 18.05 -15.05
CA VAL A 117 -19.90 16.71 -15.49
C VAL A 117 -18.60 16.82 -16.28
N ASN A 118 -17.56 16.14 -15.83
CA ASN A 118 -16.26 16.04 -16.51
C ASN A 118 -16.11 14.65 -17.14
N MET A 119 -15.90 14.58 -18.45
CA MET A 119 -15.61 13.33 -19.16
C MET A 119 -14.17 13.29 -19.64
N LYS A 120 -13.40 12.31 -19.14
CA LYS A 120 -12.02 12.05 -19.55
C LYS A 120 -11.96 11.03 -20.69
N ILE A 121 -11.55 11.46 -21.88
CA ILE A 121 -11.52 10.65 -23.10
C ILE A 121 -10.08 10.39 -23.51
N ASP A 122 -9.81 9.12 -23.84
CA ASP A 122 -8.67 8.77 -24.67
C ASP A 122 -9.16 8.71 -26.13
N PRO A 123 -8.62 9.54 -27.05
CA PRO A 123 -9.04 9.56 -28.46
C PRO A 123 -9.01 8.18 -29.13
N ASP A 124 -8.19 7.26 -28.60
CA ASP A 124 -7.97 5.92 -29.15
C ASP A 124 -8.85 4.83 -28.48
N THR A 125 -9.76 5.17 -27.56
CA THR A 125 -10.47 4.16 -26.73
C THR A 125 -11.99 4.39 -26.59
N VAL A 126 -12.74 3.28 -26.47
CA VAL A 126 -14.21 3.23 -26.30
C VAL A 126 -14.68 3.87 -24.98
N LEU A 127 -15.80 4.59 -25.03
CA LEU A 127 -16.44 5.38 -23.96
C LEU A 127 -16.66 4.65 -22.61
N LEU A 128 -16.75 3.31 -22.60
CA LEU A 128 -17.03 2.51 -21.40
C LEU A 128 -15.87 2.46 -20.38
N ARG A 129 -14.64 2.87 -20.74
CA ARG A 129 -13.48 2.95 -19.81
C ARG A 129 -13.38 4.29 -19.05
N THR A 130 -14.51 4.92 -18.75
CA THR A 130 -14.57 6.25 -18.13
C THR A 130 -15.05 6.21 -16.67
N ILE A 131 -15.51 5.05 -16.18
CA ILE A 131 -15.81 4.85 -14.76
C ILE A 131 -14.47 4.78 -13.99
N PRO A 132 -14.30 5.57 -12.91
CA PRO A 132 -13.08 5.52 -12.11
C PRO A 132 -12.90 4.11 -11.52
N SER A 133 -11.69 3.56 -11.64
CA SER A 133 -11.35 2.22 -11.13
C SER A 133 -11.14 2.19 -9.61
N TYR A 134 -11.04 3.36 -8.97
CA TYR A 134 -10.84 3.52 -7.53
C TYR A 134 -11.37 4.88 -7.05
N VAL A 135 -11.75 4.99 -5.79
CA VAL A 135 -12.27 6.24 -5.18
C VAL A 135 -11.28 6.93 -4.25
N VAL A 136 -10.26 6.22 -3.76
CA VAL A 136 -9.23 6.75 -2.87
C VAL A 136 -7.88 6.82 -3.57
N SER A 137 -7.22 7.97 -3.49
CA SER A 137 -5.85 8.14 -3.98
C SER A 137 -4.87 7.30 -3.13
N PRO A 138 -4.14 6.33 -3.72
CA PRO A 138 -3.21 5.50 -2.96
C PRO A 138 -1.85 6.17 -2.68
N VAL A 139 -1.62 7.38 -3.20
CA VAL A 139 -0.31 8.03 -3.26
C VAL A 139 0.41 8.12 -1.92
N GLN A 140 -0.32 8.45 -0.85
CA GLN A 140 0.26 8.51 0.49
C GLN A 140 0.54 7.10 1.01
N MET A 141 -0.44 6.19 0.92
CA MET A 141 -0.27 4.79 1.31
C MET A 141 0.94 4.12 0.63
N ASP A 142 1.15 4.36 -0.66
CA ASP A 142 2.30 3.82 -1.41
C ASP A 142 3.63 4.32 -0.83
N MET A 143 3.70 5.60 -0.46
CA MET A 143 4.90 6.19 0.13
C MET A 143 5.13 5.73 1.57
N GLU A 144 4.08 5.64 2.38
CA GLU A 144 4.18 5.15 3.76
C GLU A 144 4.66 3.70 3.78
N LEU A 145 4.05 2.80 2.99
CA LEU A 145 4.50 1.42 2.90
C LEU A 145 5.95 1.32 2.42
N LEU A 146 6.33 2.11 1.43
CA LEU A 146 7.71 2.17 0.94
C LEU A 146 8.68 2.60 2.03
N GLU A 147 8.35 3.64 2.80
CA GLU A 147 9.19 4.13 3.88
C GLU A 147 9.32 3.11 5.02
N SER A 148 8.22 2.52 5.46
CA SER A 148 8.18 1.66 6.65
C SER A 148 8.92 0.33 6.49
N VAL A 149 8.99 -0.24 5.28
CA VAL A 149 9.53 -1.61 5.09
C VAL A 149 10.84 -1.67 4.30
N SER A 150 11.26 -0.59 3.63
CA SER A 150 12.36 -0.69 2.67
C SER A 150 13.72 -0.96 3.29
N MET A 151 13.98 -0.50 4.53
CA MET A 151 15.21 -0.85 5.25
C MET A 151 15.20 -2.33 5.66
N GLY A 152 14.12 -2.78 6.30
CA GLY A 152 14.00 -4.16 6.77
C GLY A 152 14.14 -5.17 5.64
N ILE A 153 13.46 -4.95 4.50
CA ILE A 153 13.58 -5.87 3.35
C ILE A 153 14.95 -5.80 2.66
N ALA A 154 15.65 -4.66 2.71
CA ALA A 154 17.01 -4.56 2.18
C ALA A 154 18.01 -5.35 3.05
N THR A 155 17.86 -5.27 4.37
CA THR A 155 18.61 -6.07 5.35
C THR A 155 18.38 -7.56 5.10
N ALA A 156 17.13 -7.95 4.89
CA ALA A 156 16.73 -9.31 4.52
C ALA A 156 17.02 -9.68 3.05
N HIS A 157 17.88 -8.94 2.36
CA HIS A 157 18.32 -9.24 0.99
C HIS A 157 17.20 -9.45 -0.06
N TYR A 158 16.03 -8.85 0.17
CA TYR A 158 14.82 -9.05 -0.63
C TYR A 158 14.27 -10.48 -0.60
N ASP A 159 14.61 -11.27 0.41
CA ASP A 159 14.05 -12.58 0.71
C ASP A 159 13.17 -12.47 1.97
N PHE A 160 11.91 -12.90 1.88
CA PHE A 160 10.99 -12.76 3.02
C PHE A 160 11.28 -13.80 4.10
N ASP A 161 12.07 -14.84 3.81
CA ASP A 161 12.54 -15.81 4.80
C ASP A 161 13.68 -15.26 5.68
N GLU A 162 14.36 -14.19 5.23
CA GLU A 162 15.45 -13.54 5.97
C GLU A 162 15.01 -12.29 6.74
N LEU A 163 13.71 -11.98 6.75
CA LEU A 163 13.14 -10.96 7.63
C LEU A 163 13.32 -11.36 9.11
N MET A 164 13.16 -10.42 10.04
CA MET A 164 13.24 -10.70 11.48
C MET A 164 12.33 -11.88 11.87
N ILE A 165 11.18 -12.00 11.19
CA ILE A 165 10.33 -13.19 11.21
C ILE A 165 10.00 -13.53 9.76
N PRO A 166 10.25 -14.77 9.30
CA PRO A 166 9.87 -15.20 7.96
C PRO A 166 8.40 -14.94 7.63
N PHE A 167 8.15 -14.43 6.42
CA PHE A 167 6.84 -13.87 6.06
C PHE A 167 6.32 -14.33 4.69
N ARG A 168 5.00 -14.49 4.58
CA ARG A 168 4.28 -14.66 3.30
C ARG A 168 3.15 -13.65 3.19
N CYS A 169 3.08 -13.00 2.03
CA CYS A 169 2.04 -12.02 1.70
C CYS A 169 1.16 -12.54 0.57
N VAL A 170 -0.16 -12.54 0.77
CA VAL A 170 -1.10 -13.07 -0.21
C VAL A 170 -1.83 -11.95 -0.94
N ALA A 171 -1.83 -11.99 -2.26
CA ALA A 171 -2.61 -11.13 -3.15
C ALA A 171 -3.43 -11.97 -4.13
N ALA A 172 -4.22 -11.31 -4.98
CA ALA A 172 -5.10 -11.97 -5.94
C ALA A 172 -4.76 -11.59 -7.39
N ASP A 173 -4.45 -12.58 -8.24
CA ASP A 173 -4.34 -12.38 -9.69
C ASP A 173 -5.70 -12.63 -10.35
N ILE A 174 -6.36 -11.56 -10.77
CA ILE A 174 -7.72 -11.65 -11.31
C ILE A 174 -7.77 -12.15 -12.75
N VAL A 175 -6.64 -12.15 -13.47
CA VAL A 175 -6.57 -12.66 -14.85
C VAL A 175 -6.55 -14.18 -14.80
N LYS A 176 -5.72 -14.74 -13.93
CA LYS A 176 -5.63 -16.19 -13.72
C LYS A 176 -6.67 -16.73 -12.75
N LYS A 177 -7.28 -15.87 -11.95
CA LYS A 177 -8.26 -16.20 -10.90
C LYS A 177 -7.67 -17.09 -9.81
N GLU A 178 -6.46 -16.76 -9.39
CA GLU A 178 -5.72 -17.52 -8.38
C GLU A 178 -5.07 -16.59 -7.36
N GLN A 179 -4.75 -17.14 -6.19
CA GLN A 179 -3.92 -16.44 -5.22
C GLN A 179 -2.48 -16.32 -5.72
N VAL A 180 -1.82 -15.24 -5.30
CA VAL A 180 -0.39 -15.03 -5.49
C VAL A 180 0.24 -14.92 -4.11
N VAL A 181 1.18 -15.83 -3.83
CA VAL A 181 1.96 -15.81 -2.60
C VAL A 181 3.31 -15.15 -2.90
N PHE A 182 3.57 -14.02 -2.26
CA PHE A 182 4.87 -13.35 -2.28
C PHE A 182 5.77 -13.92 -1.19
N ARG A 183 6.99 -14.28 -1.60
CA ARG A 183 8.06 -14.82 -0.76
C ARG A 183 9.36 -14.00 -0.86
N ASP A 184 9.45 -13.11 -1.84
CA ASP A 184 10.64 -12.34 -2.15
C ASP A 184 10.28 -11.05 -2.88
N GLY A 185 11.27 -10.17 -3.05
CA GLY A 185 11.18 -8.92 -3.79
C GLY A 185 11.00 -7.70 -2.91
N GLU A 186 10.51 -6.62 -3.50
CA GLU A 186 10.26 -5.36 -2.79
C GLU A 186 8.97 -5.46 -1.96
N LEU A 187 9.11 -5.65 -0.65
CA LEU A 187 7.99 -5.93 0.26
C LEU A 187 6.85 -4.90 0.17
N HIS A 188 7.14 -3.61 0.03
CA HIS A 188 6.09 -2.58 -0.13
C HIS A 188 5.19 -2.84 -1.35
N LYS A 189 5.70 -3.44 -2.43
CA LYS A 189 4.90 -3.83 -3.61
C LYS A 189 3.96 -4.98 -3.29
N ALA A 190 4.45 -6.00 -2.58
CA ALA A 190 3.64 -7.13 -2.14
C ALA A 190 2.52 -6.68 -1.20
N LEU A 191 2.85 -5.87 -0.18
CA LEU A 191 1.88 -5.32 0.76
C LEU A 191 0.83 -4.45 0.06
N ARG A 192 1.25 -3.59 -0.88
CA ARG A 192 0.34 -2.72 -1.62
C ARG A 192 -0.55 -3.52 -2.58
N ALA A 193 -0.05 -4.57 -3.20
CA ALA A 193 -0.85 -5.48 -4.02
C ALA A 193 -1.90 -6.19 -3.15
N SER A 194 -1.48 -6.76 -2.02
CA SER A 194 -2.33 -7.48 -1.06
C SER A 194 -3.43 -6.62 -0.45
N SER A 195 -3.26 -5.30 -0.39
CA SER A 195 -4.23 -4.31 0.13
C SER A 195 -4.96 -3.52 -0.96
N SER A 196 -4.86 -3.93 -2.23
CA SER A 196 -5.54 -3.27 -3.36
C SER A 196 -7.03 -3.63 -3.41
N PHE A 197 -7.81 -3.21 -2.40
CA PHE A 197 -9.22 -3.56 -2.30
C PHE A 197 -10.02 -3.01 -3.51
N PRO A 198 -10.81 -3.86 -4.20
CA PRO A 198 -11.53 -3.46 -5.42
C PRO A 198 -12.37 -2.18 -5.24
N PHE A 199 -12.28 -1.28 -6.23
CA PHE A 199 -12.97 0.02 -6.26
C PHE A 199 -12.57 1.02 -5.17
N TYR A 200 -11.84 0.62 -4.13
CA TYR A 200 -11.33 1.52 -3.10
C TYR A 200 -9.95 2.04 -3.48
N PHE A 201 -8.97 1.14 -3.65
CA PHE A 201 -7.62 1.46 -4.09
C PHE A 201 -7.37 1.05 -5.54
N LYS A 202 -6.43 1.74 -6.18
CA LYS A 202 -5.97 1.38 -7.52
C LYS A 202 -5.32 -0.01 -7.50
N PRO A 203 -5.67 -0.93 -8.41
CA PRO A 203 -4.99 -2.21 -8.53
C PRO A 203 -3.56 -2.02 -9.03
N LEU A 204 -2.68 -2.94 -8.68
CA LEU A 204 -1.28 -2.91 -9.12
C LEU A 204 -1.03 -3.88 -10.25
N TYR A 205 -0.30 -3.42 -11.27
CA TYR A 205 0.22 -4.30 -12.32
C TYR A 205 1.69 -4.59 -12.04
N LEU A 206 2.00 -5.81 -11.60
CA LEU A 206 3.35 -6.24 -11.20
C LEU A 206 3.69 -7.54 -11.90
N ASP A 207 4.89 -7.63 -12.48
CA ASP A 207 5.43 -8.84 -13.14
C ASP A 207 4.46 -9.51 -14.14
N GLY A 208 3.74 -8.68 -14.90
CA GLY A 208 2.78 -9.15 -15.90
C GLY A 208 1.43 -9.58 -15.34
N ARG A 209 1.17 -9.38 -14.05
CA ARG A 209 -0.07 -9.75 -13.35
C ARG A 209 -0.84 -8.51 -12.93
N LEU A 210 -2.16 -8.54 -13.08
CA LEU A 210 -3.05 -7.52 -12.54
C LEU A 210 -3.54 -7.99 -11.16
N LEU A 211 -3.03 -7.34 -10.13
CA LEU A 211 -3.18 -7.76 -8.74
C LEU A 211 -4.18 -6.91 -7.98
N PHE A 212 -5.00 -7.61 -7.20
CA PHE A 212 -5.96 -7.07 -6.25
C PHE A 212 -5.69 -7.63 -4.85
N ASP A 213 -6.48 -7.14 -3.90
CA ASP A 213 -6.46 -7.59 -2.52
C ASP A 213 -6.57 -9.12 -2.40
N GLY A 214 -5.75 -9.70 -1.52
CA GLY A 214 -5.69 -11.15 -1.31
C GLY A 214 -7.00 -11.75 -0.83
N GLY A 215 -7.81 -10.95 -0.13
CA GLY A 215 -9.14 -11.33 0.35
C GLY A 215 -10.12 -11.76 -0.74
N LEU A 216 -9.84 -11.48 -2.01
CA LEU A 216 -10.63 -11.95 -3.14
C LEU A 216 -10.57 -13.48 -3.32
N TYR A 217 -9.40 -14.09 -3.10
CA TYR A 217 -9.21 -15.53 -3.34
C TYR A 217 -8.76 -16.28 -2.09
N ASN A 218 -7.99 -15.66 -1.21
CA ASN A 218 -7.56 -16.24 0.05
C ASN A 218 -7.42 -15.14 1.13
N ASN A 219 -8.52 -14.93 1.85
CA ASN A 219 -8.58 -13.94 2.92
C ASN A 219 -7.93 -14.41 4.22
N PHE A 220 -7.74 -15.71 4.40
CA PHE A 220 -7.16 -16.29 5.62
C PHE A 220 -6.16 -17.38 5.22
N PRO A 221 -4.88 -17.03 5.03
CA PRO A 221 -3.91 -17.83 4.31
C PRO A 221 -3.30 -18.97 5.15
N LEU A 222 -4.18 -19.82 5.66
CA LEU A 222 -3.87 -20.96 6.51
C LEU A 222 -3.20 -22.09 5.74
N ASP A 223 -3.67 -22.34 4.52
CA ASP A 223 -3.05 -23.20 3.52
C ASP A 223 -1.61 -22.77 3.22
N VAL A 224 -1.38 -21.47 3.02
CA VAL A 224 -0.05 -20.92 2.73
C VAL A 224 0.89 -21.13 3.91
N MET A 225 0.43 -20.88 5.13
CA MET A 225 1.23 -21.15 6.34
C MET A 225 1.63 -22.63 6.42
N TYR A 226 0.68 -23.53 6.16
CA TYR A 226 0.92 -24.97 6.22
C TYR A 226 1.85 -25.46 5.09
N GLU A 227 1.65 -24.99 3.85
CA GLU A 227 2.42 -25.45 2.68
C GLU A 227 3.83 -24.86 2.63
N GLU A 228 4.01 -23.60 3.03
CA GLU A 228 5.30 -22.90 2.89
C GLU A 228 6.19 -23.04 4.14
N PHE A 229 5.61 -23.12 5.33
CA PHE A 229 6.37 -23.18 6.59
C PHE A 229 6.14 -24.46 7.38
N ASN A 230 4.92 -25.03 7.34
CA ASN A 230 4.53 -26.24 8.08
C ASN A 230 4.97 -26.23 9.57
N PRO A 231 4.56 -25.22 10.36
CA PRO A 231 4.92 -25.13 11.77
C PRO A 231 4.24 -26.21 12.61
N ASP A 232 4.76 -26.46 13.81
CA ASP A 232 4.20 -27.42 14.76
C ASP A 232 2.84 -26.95 15.31
N VAL A 233 2.68 -25.63 15.50
CA VAL A 233 1.43 -25.01 15.96
C VAL A 233 1.06 -23.85 15.06
N ILE A 234 -0.23 -23.74 14.71
CA ILE A 234 -0.78 -22.57 14.01
C ILE A 234 -1.71 -21.78 14.93
N ILE A 235 -1.41 -20.49 15.11
CA ILE A 235 -2.31 -19.52 15.72
C ILE A 235 -2.87 -18.65 14.60
N GLY A 236 -4.18 -18.68 14.41
CA GLY A 236 -4.87 -17.88 13.41
C GLY A 236 -5.64 -16.73 14.05
N SER A 237 -5.62 -15.54 13.45
CA SER A 237 -6.49 -14.42 13.78
C SER A 237 -7.41 -14.11 12.61
N SER A 238 -8.71 -14.39 12.78
CA SER A 238 -9.73 -14.17 11.75
C SER A 238 -10.72 -13.08 12.20
N VAL A 239 -10.71 -11.94 11.51
CA VAL A 239 -11.54 -10.76 11.84
C VAL A 239 -12.67 -10.52 10.82
N SER A 240 -12.72 -11.31 9.75
CA SER A 240 -13.59 -11.08 8.58
C SER A 240 -14.96 -11.78 8.66
N LEU A 241 -15.25 -12.49 9.74
CA LEU A 241 -16.37 -13.45 9.78
C LEU A 241 -17.75 -12.82 9.97
N GLU A 242 -17.82 -11.58 10.47
CA GLU A 242 -19.09 -10.93 10.79
C GLU A 242 -19.19 -9.54 10.14
N THR A 243 -18.99 -9.46 8.81
CA THR A 243 -19.51 -8.31 8.08
C THR A 243 -21.01 -8.23 8.33
N PRO A 244 -21.53 -7.10 8.85
CA PRO A 244 -22.95 -6.95 9.06
C PRO A 244 -23.71 -7.14 7.74
N PRO A 245 -24.97 -7.60 7.78
CA PRO A 245 -25.77 -7.77 6.57
C PRO A 245 -25.73 -6.50 5.73
N PRO A 246 -25.50 -6.60 4.41
CA PRO A 246 -25.35 -5.43 3.57
C PRO A 246 -26.64 -4.60 3.57
N GLY A 247 -26.49 -3.29 3.66
CA GLY A 247 -27.61 -2.36 3.53
C GLY A 247 -28.13 -2.33 2.10
N VAL A 248 -29.44 -2.17 1.91
CA VAL A 248 -30.06 -2.13 0.56
C VAL A 248 -29.50 -0.98 -0.28
N ASP A 249 -29.17 0.15 0.35
CA ASP A 249 -28.62 1.34 -0.31
C ASP A 249 -27.09 1.48 -0.13
N ASP A 250 -26.42 0.47 0.44
CA ASP A 250 -24.97 0.47 0.66
C ASP A 250 -24.28 -0.47 -0.33
N LEU A 251 -23.93 0.08 -1.50
CA LEU A 251 -23.25 -0.65 -2.56
C LEU A 251 -21.90 -1.23 -2.11
N PHE A 252 -21.19 -0.57 -1.19
CA PHE A 252 -19.88 -1.04 -0.76
C PHE A 252 -20.00 -2.31 0.08
N SER A 253 -20.91 -2.34 1.08
CA SER A 253 -21.12 -3.58 1.84
C SER A 253 -21.68 -4.71 0.98
N GLN A 254 -22.45 -4.41 -0.07
CA GLN A 254 -22.89 -5.41 -1.04
C GLN A 254 -21.70 -6.01 -1.81
N ILE A 255 -20.83 -5.16 -2.36
CA ILE A 255 -19.62 -5.58 -3.09
C ILE A 255 -18.70 -6.39 -2.18
N GLU A 256 -18.45 -5.92 -0.97
CA GLU A 256 -17.64 -6.61 0.03
C GLU A 256 -18.16 -8.04 0.28
N ASN A 257 -19.46 -8.19 0.53
CA ASN A 257 -20.07 -9.51 0.75
C ASN A 257 -20.12 -10.40 -0.51
N MET A 258 -20.04 -9.83 -1.72
CA MET A 258 -20.00 -10.59 -2.97
C MET A 258 -18.59 -11.06 -3.35
N ILE A 259 -17.56 -10.34 -2.92
CA ILE A 259 -16.19 -10.46 -3.46
C ILE A 259 -15.24 -11.13 -2.47
N VAL A 260 -15.38 -10.89 -1.17
CA VAL A 260 -14.44 -11.44 -0.18
C VAL A 260 -14.64 -12.94 -0.04
N ASN A 261 -13.67 -13.73 -0.50
CA ASN A 261 -13.62 -15.15 -0.24
C ASN A 261 -13.08 -15.38 1.17
N ARG A 262 -13.97 -15.73 2.10
CA ARG A 262 -13.61 -15.96 3.51
C ARG A 262 -12.58 -17.08 3.69
N GLY A 263 -12.37 -17.94 2.69
CA GLY A 263 -11.46 -19.08 2.77
C GLY A 263 -12.02 -20.21 3.63
N SER A 264 -11.29 -21.32 3.70
CA SER A 264 -11.57 -22.38 4.68
C SER A 264 -10.92 -22.01 6.01
N GLU A 265 -11.68 -22.07 7.11
CA GLU A 265 -11.13 -21.98 8.47
C GLU A 265 -10.88 -23.37 9.09
N GLU A 266 -10.93 -24.42 8.28
CA GLU A 266 -10.58 -25.76 8.75
C GLU A 266 -9.07 -25.84 8.92
N LEU A 267 -8.63 -26.01 10.17
CA LEU A 267 -7.22 -26.21 10.50
C LEU A 267 -6.70 -27.46 9.77
N PRO A 268 -5.60 -27.34 9.00
CA PRO A 268 -4.99 -28.48 8.31
C PRO A 268 -4.26 -29.42 9.28
N CYS A 269 -4.04 -28.99 10.53
CA CYS A 269 -3.36 -29.73 11.59
C CYS A 269 -4.27 -29.98 12.81
N GLU A 270 -3.94 -30.98 13.62
CA GLU A 270 -4.64 -31.27 14.88
C GLU A 270 -4.35 -30.20 15.96
N ASP A 271 -3.14 -29.60 15.93
CA ASP A 271 -2.67 -28.63 16.91
C ASP A 271 -2.69 -27.21 16.33
N GLY A 272 -3.77 -26.47 16.59
CA GLY A 272 -3.91 -25.07 16.21
C GLY A 272 -5.11 -24.39 16.86
N ILE A 273 -5.07 -23.06 16.93
CA ILE A 273 -6.14 -22.23 17.52
C ILE A 273 -6.47 -21.09 16.58
N ILE A 274 -7.76 -20.86 16.34
CA ILE A 274 -8.25 -19.69 15.61
C ILE A 274 -8.94 -18.75 16.59
N LEU A 275 -8.31 -17.60 16.80
CA LEU A 275 -8.83 -16.44 17.51
C LEU A 275 -9.83 -15.71 16.60
N ARG A 276 -10.99 -15.32 17.16
CA ARG A 276 -12.06 -14.65 16.40
C ARG A 276 -12.46 -13.35 17.06
N PRO A 277 -11.63 -12.29 16.99
CA PRO A 277 -11.93 -11.02 17.63
C PRO A 277 -13.21 -10.38 17.07
N GLN A 278 -14.24 -10.29 17.90
CA GLN A 278 -15.54 -9.71 17.51
C GLN A 278 -15.54 -8.18 17.63
N THR A 279 -14.88 -7.51 16.68
CA THR A 279 -14.63 -6.07 16.77
C THR A 279 -15.89 -5.21 16.60
N GLY A 280 -16.85 -5.68 15.79
CA GLY A 280 -17.98 -4.87 15.32
C GLY A 280 -17.56 -3.59 14.60
N VAL A 281 -16.35 -3.57 14.01
CA VAL A 281 -15.80 -2.48 13.21
C VAL A 281 -15.92 -2.88 11.75
N SER A 282 -16.52 -2.02 10.93
CA SER A 282 -16.64 -2.28 9.49
C SER A 282 -15.30 -2.06 8.79
N THR A 283 -15.06 -2.72 7.66
CA THR A 283 -13.80 -2.74 6.89
C THR A 283 -13.24 -1.35 6.56
N LEU A 284 -14.10 -0.33 6.44
CA LEU A 284 -13.69 1.06 6.12
C LEU A 284 -13.78 2.02 7.33
N GLU A 285 -14.08 1.54 8.53
CA GLU A 285 -14.27 2.36 9.75
C GLU A 285 -12.95 2.60 10.52
N PHE A 286 -11.94 3.13 9.85
CA PHE A 286 -10.58 3.33 10.41
C PHE A 286 -10.49 4.31 11.60
N LYS A 287 -11.54 5.06 11.90
CA LYS A 287 -11.59 5.90 13.12
C LYS A 287 -11.73 5.09 14.42
N ARG A 288 -12.01 3.79 14.32
CA ARG A 288 -12.17 2.89 15.47
C ARG A 288 -11.00 1.92 15.65
N THR A 289 -9.81 2.28 15.15
CA THR A 289 -8.57 1.49 15.29
C THR A 289 -8.32 1.03 16.73
N GLU A 290 -8.32 1.96 17.70
CA GLU A 290 -8.08 1.62 19.12
C GLU A 290 -9.07 0.56 19.66
N LYS A 291 -10.34 0.65 19.25
CA LYS A 291 -11.36 -0.32 19.64
C LYS A 291 -11.02 -1.71 19.11
N ALA A 292 -10.64 -1.81 17.84
CA ALA A 292 -10.28 -3.08 17.21
C ALA A 292 -9.04 -3.70 17.87
N ILE A 293 -7.97 -2.92 18.08
CA ILE A 293 -6.74 -3.35 18.77
C ILE A 293 -7.08 -3.93 20.15
N ARG A 294 -7.84 -3.19 20.96
CA ARG A 294 -8.24 -3.64 22.30
C ARG A 294 -9.03 -4.95 22.28
N ILE A 295 -9.93 -5.13 21.30
CA ILE A 295 -10.73 -6.35 21.19
C ILE A 295 -9.86 -7.56 20.79
N GLY A 296 -8.92 -7.38 19.86
CA GLY A 296 -7.95 -8.42 19.51
C GLY A 296 -7.11 -8.87 20.71
N TYR A 297 -6.65 -7.92 21.51
CA TYR A 297 -5.93 -8.19 22.75
C TYR A 297 -6.77 -8.99 23.77
N GLN A 298 -8.00 -8.54 24.02
CA GLN A 298 -8.91 -9.20 24.97
C GLN A 298 -9.30 -10.62 24.55
N GLU A 299 -9.59 -10.82 23.28
CA GLU A 299 -9.89 -12.15 22.72
C GLU A 299 -8.71 -13.10 22.94
N THR A 300 -7.50 -12.66 22.60
CA THR A 300 -6.28 -13.46 22.73
C THR A 300 -6.00 -13.83 24.18
N LEU A 301 -6.13 -12.89 25.12
CA LEU A 301 -5.98 -13.16 26.55
C LEU A 301 -7.02 -14.19 27.05
N SER A 302 -8.26 -14.13 26.56
CA SER A 302 -9.30 -15.08 26.95
C SER A 302 -9.01 -16.51 26.50
N MET A 303 -8.23 -16.66 25.42
CA MET A 303 -7.80 -17.93 24.84
C MET A 303 -6.39 -18.36 25.30
N MET A 304 -5.71 -17.56 26.13
CA MET A 304 -4.30 -17.75 26.46
C MET A 304 -4.03 -19.09 27.16
N ASP A 305 -4.93 -19.55 28.03
CA ASP A 305 -4.81 -20.86 28.67
C ASP A 305 -4.83 -22.01 27.63
N SER A 306 -5.65 -21.87 26.59
CA SER A 306 -5.69 -22.85 25.49
C SER A 306 -4.43 -22.76 24.63
N ILE A 307 -3.94 -21.55 24.35
CA ILE A 307 -2.70 -21.32 23.60
C ILE A 307 -1.52 -21.97 24.35
N LYS A 308 -1.36 -21.69 25.64
CA LYS A 308 -0.31 -22.28 26.49
C LYS A 308 -0.45 -23.79 26.71
N SER A 309 -1.60 -24.39 26.39
CA SER A 309 -1.76 -25.85 26.44
C SER A 309 -1.16 -26.56 25.22
N ILE A 310 -1.05 -25.87 24.08
CA ILE A 310 -0.48 -26.42 22.83
C ILE A 310 0.90 -25.85 22.51
N VAL A 311 1.17 -24.61 22.92
CA VAL A 311 2.49 -23.98 22.83
C VAL A 311 3.23 -24.24 24.13
N VAL A 312 4.19 -25.15 24.08
CA VAL A 312 5.00 -25.58 25.24
C VAL A 312 6.24 -24.71 25.38
N GLU A 313 6.64 -24.06 24.29
CA GLU A 313 7.77 -23.15 24.28
C GLU A 313 7.44 -21.74 24.75
N SER A 314 8.48 -21.05 25.21
CA SER A 314 8.39 -19.69 25.69
C SER A 314 9.47 -18.84 25.03
N TYR A 315 9.06 -17.70 24.50
CA TYR A 315 9.94 -16.72 23.89
C TYR A 315 9.70 -15.35 24.50
N THR A 316 10.62 -14.92 25.37
CA THR A 316 10.36 -13.72 26.17
C THR A 316 10.43 -12.44 25.37
N ILE A 317 9.77 -11.41 25.90
CA ILE A 317 9.79 -10.06 25.31
C ILE A 317 11.22 -9.49 25.22
N GLU A 318 12.12 -9.84 26.15
CA GLU A 318 13.51 -9.42 26.10
C GLU A 318 14.26 -10.05 24.93
N ASN A 319 14.03 -11.34 24.65
CA ASN A 319 14.62 -12.02 23.49
C ASN A 319 14.11 -11.39 22.19
N ARG A 320 12.80 -11.15 22.08
CA ARG A 320 12.20 -10.48 20.92
C ARG A 320 12.74 -9.07 20.71
N THR A 321 12.93 -8.33 21.80
CA THR A 321 13.52 -6.99 21.77
C THR A 321 14.97 -7.04 21.31
N LEU A 322 15.72 -8.06 21.72
CA LEU A 322 17.10 -8.27 21.30
C LEU A 322 17.19 -8.59 19.80
N ASP A 323 16.38 -9.52 19.29
CA ASP A 323 16.36 -9.85 17.85
C ASP A 323 16.05 -8.61 17.01
N ARG A 324 15.02 -7.87 17.42
CA ARG A 324 14.61 -6.64 16.75
C ARG A 324 15.73 -5.61 16.72
N LYS A 325 16.46 -5.48 17.83
CA LYS A 325 17.62 -4.59 17.91
C LYS A 325 18.77 -5.06 17.02
N LEU A 326 19.05 -6.36 16.96
CA LEU A 326 20.09 -6.93 16.10
C LEU A 326 19.74 -6.74 14.63
N PHE A 327 18.51 -7.11 14.23
CA PHE A 327 18.01 -6.92 12.87
C PHE A 327 18.07 -5.46 12.42
N ARG A 328 17.59 -4.52 13.26
CA ARG A 328 17.62 -3.08 12.94
C ARG A 328 19.04 -2.50 12.92
N ALA A 329 19.99 -3.08 13.66
CA ALA A 329 21.37 -2.61 13.67
C ALA A 329 22.09 -2.86 12.35
N GLU A 330 21.59 -3.80 11.54
CA GLU A 330 22.10 -4.11 10.20
C GLU A 330 21.48 -3.21 9.12
N ASN A 331 20.46 -2.40 9.45
CA ASN A 331 19.83 -1.50 8.50
C ASN A 331 20.81 -0.43 7.99
N GLU A 332 20.96 -0.40 6.68
CA GLU A 332 21.74 0.63 6.00
C GLU A 332 21.00 1.98 6.01
N PRO A 333 21.70 3.12 6.21
CA PRO A 333 21.07 4.43 6.23
C PRO A 333 20.31 4.74 4.94
N TYR A 334 19.13 5.36 5.06
CA TYR A 334 18.22 5.66 3.94
C TYR A 334 18.70 6.80 3.02
N ASN A 335 19.89 6.65 2.44
CA ASN A 335 20.48 7.60 1.51
C ASN A 335 20.09 7.26 0.07
N LEU A 336 19.58 8.24 -0.67
CA LEU A 336 19.10 8.08 -2.04
C LEU A 336 20.24 8.12 -3.07
N GLY A 337 20.21 7.15 -3.97
CA GLY A 337 21.11 6.99 -5.11
C GLY A 337 20.54 7.59 -6.39
N GLU A 338 20.43 6.76 -7.42
CA GLU A 338 19.84 7.15 -8.70
C GLU A 338 18.31 7.19 -8.62
N VAL A 339 17.71 8.13 -9.36
CA VAL A 339 16.25 8.19 -9.53
C VAL A 339 15.90 7.92 -10.98
N GLU A 340 15.33 6.74 -11.22
CA GLU A 340 14.88 6.27 -12.51
C GLU A 340 13.39 6.54 -12.72
N MET A 341 12.98 6.69 -13.99
CA MET A 341 11.61 7.01 -14.37
C MET A 341 11.17 6.11 -15.52
N GLU A 342 10.05 5.39 -15.32
CA GLU A 342 9.45 4.51 -16.31
C GLU A 342 8.06 5.03 -16.75
N GLY A 343 7.57 4.58 -17.91
CA GLY A 343 6.23 4.92 -18.42
C GLY A 343 6.14 6.27 -19.16
N ILE A 344 7.27 6.98 -19.29
CA ILE A 344 7.34 8.29 -19.93
C ILE A 344 8.47 8.41 -20.95
N SER A 345 8.37 9.41 -21.82
CA SER A 345 9.42 9.71 -22.80
C SER A 345 10.59 10.47 -22.16
N ASN A 346 11.77 10.38 -22.78
CA ASN A 346 12.95 11.19 -22.39
C ASN A 346 12.67 12.70 -22.38
N ALA A 347 11.74 13.18 -23.22
CA ALA A 347 11.35 14.58 -23.19
C ALA A 347 10.56 14.93 -21.92
N SER A 348 9.66 14.04 -21.49
CA SER A 348 8.83 14.21 -20.30
C SER A 348 9.63 14.00 -19.01
N SER A 349 10.65 13.12 -18.98
CA SER A 349 11.46 12.89 -17.78
C SER A 349 12.18 14.14 -17.28
N ARG A 350 12.56 15.06 -18.20
CA ARG A 350 13.12 16.37 -17.87
C ARG A 350 12.18 17.24 -17.02
N TYR A 351 10.86 17.08 -17.15
CA TYR A 351 9.91 17.78 -16.28
C TYR A 351 10.04 17.28 -14.84
N PHE A 352 9.96 15.97 -14.64
CA PHE A 352 10.04 15.34 -13.32
C PHE A 352 11.39 15.61 -12.64
N ARG A 353 12.50 15.51 -13.38
CA ARG A 353 13.83 15.85 -12.86
C ARG A 353 13.92 17.27 -12.30
N LYS A 354 13.23 18.23 -12.92
CA LYS A 354 13.15 19.61 -12.43
C LYS A 354 12.24 19.75 -11.21
N VAL A 355 11.09 19.08 -11.19
CA VAL A 355 10.15 19.11 -10.05
C VAL A 355 10.80 18.48 -8.81
N LEU A 356 11.47 17.34 -8.98
CA LEU A 356 12.20 16.59 -7.95
C LEU A 356 13.60 17.14 -7.67
N ARG A 357 14.03 18.20 -8.39
CA ARG A 357 15.32 18.88 -8.20
C ARG A 357 16.56 17.97 -8.32
N LEU A 358 16.46 16.90 -9.10
CA LEU A 358 17.47 15.86 -9.23
C LEU A 358 18.78 16.36 -9.88
N ASP A 359 18.66 17.33 -10.79
CA ASP A 359 19.82 17.87 -11.54
C ASP A 359 20.45 19.11 -10.84
N THR A 360 20.26 19.28 -9.53
CA THR A 360 20.73 20.45 -8.78
C THR A 360 21.80 20.10 -7.74
N LYS A 361 22.58 21.10 -7.30
CA LYS A 361 23.56 20.94 -6.20
C LYS A 361 22.91 20.53 -4.86
N HIS A 362 21.60 20.76 -4.71
CA HIS A 362 20.82 20.44 -3.51
C HIS A 362 19.79 19.35 -3.85
N LYS A 363 20.22 18.31 -4.59
CA LYS A 363 19.37 17.17 -4.88
C LYS A 363 19.02 16.45 -3.56
N PRO A 364 17.78 15.95 -3.39
CA PRO A 364 17.40 15.20 -2.19
C PRO A 364 18.40 14.07 -1.91
N GLN A 365 18.87 13.99 -0.67
CA GLN A 365 19.74 12.91 -0.19
C GLN A 365 18.96 11.85 0.57
N THR A 366 17.80 12.19 1.13
CA THR A 366 16.96 11.28 1.92
C THR A 366 15.54 11.24 1.35
N LEU A 367 14.77 10.22 1.76
CA LEU A 367 13.37 10.11 1.38
C LEU A 367 12.53 11.28 1.92
N ASP A 368 12.81 11.74 3.15
CA ASP A 368 12.13 12.90 3.77
C ASP A 368 12.28 14.17 2.95
N GLU A 369 13.47 14.40 2.38
CA GLU A 369 13.71 15.56 1.51
C GLU A 369 12.98 15.43 0.16
N LEU A 370 12.78 14.20 -0.32
CA LEU A 370 12.13 13.91 -1.59
C LEU A 370 10.59 13.90 -1.47
N LYS A 371 10.03 13.40 -0.37
CA LYS A 371 8.59 13.16 -0.15
C LYS A 371 7.72 14.39 -0.45
N PRO A 372 8.04 15.61 0.01
CA PRO A 372 7.30 16.82 -0.37
C PRO A 372 7.39 17.16 -1.86
N LEU A 373 8.53 16.87 -2.51
CA LEU A 373 8.72 17.09 -3.95
C LEU A 373 7.96 16.06 -4.78
N TYR A 374 7.86 14.83 -4.28
CA TYR A 374 7.06 13.77 -4.86
C TYR A 374 5.57 14.12 -4.81
N TYR A 375 5.03 14.53 -3.66
CA TYR A 375 3.62 14.91 -3.58
C TYR A 375 3.25 16.09 -4.48
N ARG A 376 4.18 17.04 -4.71
CA ARG A 376 4.00 18.14 -5.67
C ARG A 376 3.72 17.69 -7.10
N ILE A 377 4.17 16.49 -7.49
CA ILE A 377 3.91 15.93 -8.82
C ILE A 377 2.40 15.81 -9.06
N PHE A 378 1.65 15.38 -8.06
CA PHE A 378 0.19 15.17 -8.16
C PHE A 378 -0.61 16.47 -8.21
N GLY A 379 0.03 17.62 -8.01
CA GLY A 379 -0.57 18.90 -8.35
C GLY A 379 -0.74 19.12 -9.86
N ASP A 380 -0.10 18.34 -10.73
CA ASP A 380 -0.24 18.49 -12.18
C ASP A 380 -1.37 17.61 -12.74
N ASP A 381 -2.41 18.24 -13.29
CA ASP A 381 -3.58 17.61 -13.91
C ASP A 381 -3.27 16.76 -15.17
N LYS A 382 -1.99 16.65 -15.54
CA LYS A 382 -1.50 15.81 -16.66
C LYS A 382 -0.97 14.46 -16.19
N ILE A 383 -0.96 14.21 -14.89
CA ILE A 383 -0.39 13.02 -14.26
C ILE A 383 -1.53 12.27 -13.57
N ASN A 384 -1.74 11.02 -13.98
CA ASN A 384 -2.78 10.18 -13.39
C ASN A 384 -2.28 9.57 -12.09
N TYR A 385 -1.07 9.01 -12.14
CA TYR A 385 -0.51 8.24 -11.03
C TYR A 385 1.00 8.11 -11.15
N VAL A 386 1.69 8.05 -10.02
CA VAL A 386 3.12 7.71 -9.94
C VAL A 386 3.27 6.68 -8.83
N PHE A 387 3.79 5.51 -9.15
CA PHE A 387 4.09 4.49 -8.15
C PHE A 387 5.58 4.51 -7.81
N PRO A 388 5.96 4.72 -6.54
CA PRO A 388 7.34 4.71 -6.10
C PRO A 388 7.78 3.28 -5.77
N SER A 389 9.02 2.95 -6.11
CA SER A 389 9.65 1.70 -5.74
C SER A 389 11.13 1.93 -5.48
N ILE A 390 11.70 1.26 -4.50
CA ILE A 390 13.06 1.53 -4.06
C ILE A 390 13.82 0.24 -3.82
N ARG A 391 15.10 0.22 -4.20
CA ARG A 391 15.99 -0.91 -4.03
C ARG A 391 17.38 -0.45 -3.61
N TYR A 392 17.96 -1.12 -2.62
CA TYR A 392 19.31 -0.90 -2.14
C TYR A 392 20.31 -1.46 -3.14
N ASN A 393 21.33 -0.67 -3.44
CA ASN A 393 22.38 -1.00 -4.37
C ASN A 393 23.69 -1.22 -3.59
N ASN A 394 24.07 -2.49 -3.45
CA ASN A 394 25.27 -2.92 -2.73
C ASN A 394 26.58 -2.33 -3.29
N THR A 395 26.59 -1.85 -4.54
CA THR A 395 27.80 -1.28 -5.16
C THR A 395 27.99 0.18 -4.77
N SER A 396 26.90 0.95 -4.74
CA SER A 396 26.93 2.38 -4.38
C SER A 396 26.70 2.63 -2.89
N SER A 397 26.22 1.62 -2.15
CA SER A 397 25.72 1.74 -0.78
C SER A 397 24.62 2.78 -0.63
N LEU A 398 23.74 2.87 -1.65
CA LEU A 398 22.64 3.83 -1.74
C LEU A 398 21.36 3.12 -2.18
N TYR A 399 20.22 3.73 -1.88
CA TYR A 399 18.90 3.29 -2.32
C TYR A 399 18.51 3.95 -3.65
N ASP A 400 18.44 3.16 -4.71
CA ASP A 400 18.00 3.59 -6.02
C ASP A 400 16.46 3.60 -6.07
N LEU A 401 15.88 4.74 -6.45
CA LEU A 401 14.44 4.95 -6.50
C LEU A 401 13.95 4.90 -7.95
N LYS A 402 12.97 4.05 -8.21
CA LYS A 402 12.28 3.95 -9.48
C LYS A 402 10.86 4.47 -9.36
N LEU A 403 10.52 5.45 -10.20
CA LEU A 403 9.18 6.04 -10.31
C LEU A 403 8.48 5.55 -11.58
N THR A 404 7.42 4.76 -11.40
CA THR A 404 6.59 4.29 -12.52
C THR A 404 5.46 5.27 -12.76
N ILE A 405 5.50 5.99 -13.87
CA ILE A 405 4.62 7.15 -14.12
C ILE A 405 3.55 6.82 -15.15
N GLU A 406 2.30 7.03 -14.77
CA GLU A 406 1.14 6.97 -15.65
C GLU A 406 0.63 8.37 -15.98
N LYS A 407 0.51 8.64 -17.27
CA LYS A 407 0.00 9.92 -17.78
C LYS A 407 -1.51 9.95 -17.69
N GLU A 408 -2.05 11.13 -17.41
CA GLU A 408 -3.49 11.34 -17.51
C GLU A 408 -3.95 11.36 -18.97
N LYS A 409 -5.24 11.06 -19.17
CA LYS A 409 -5.92 11.17 -20.46
C LYS A 409 -5.74 12.59 -21.02
N LYS A 410 -5.55 12.68 -22.34
CA LYS A 410 -5.21 13.96 -22.98
C LYS A 410 -6.42 14.87 -23.18
N LEU A 411 -7.61 14.30 -23.44
CA LEU A 411 -8.80 15.06 -23.80
C LEU A 411 -9.84 15.01 -22.68
N PHE A 412 -10.32 16.18 -22.28
CA PHE A 412 -11.43 16.34 -21.34
C PHE A 412 -12.52 17.13 -22.03
N ILE A 413 -13.76 16.70 -21.80
CA ILE A 413 -14.95 17.40 -22.24
C ILE A 413 -15.83 17.64 -21.02
N ASP A 414 -16.13 18.92 -20.78
CA ASP A 414 -16.84 19.38 -19.61
C ASP A 414 -18.23 19.89 -20.03
N PHE A 415 -19.26 19.51 -19.28
CA PHE A 415 -20.63 19.96 -19.49
C PHE A 415 -21.18 20.56 -18.22
N GLY A 416 -21.97 21.62 -18.34
CA GLY A 416 -22.69 22.18 -17.20
C GLY A 416 -23.45 23.44 -17.58
N GLY A 417 -23.53 24.38 -16.64
CA GLY A 417 -24.26 25.62 -16.84
C GLY A 417 -24.73 26.27 -15.54
N ASN A 418 -25.54 27.29 -15.68
CA ASN A 418 -26.27 27.92 -14.59
C ASN A 418 -27.76 27.86 -14.88
N PHE A 419 -28.53 27.31 -13.94
CA PHE A 419 -29.98 27.19 -14.03
C PHE A 419 -30.64 27.95 -12.89
N SER A 420 -31.52 28.87 -13.25
CA SER A 420 -32.22 29.76 -12.34
C SER A 420 -33.66 29.97 -12.82
N SER A 421 -34.50 30.51 -11.94
CA SER A 421 -35.85 30.97 -12.27
C SER A 421 -35.87 32.30 -13.05
N ARG A 422 -34.70 32.92 -13.27
CA ARG A 422 -34.52 34.15 -14.05
C ARG A 422 -34.05 33.81 -15.47
N PRO A 423 -34.23 34.70 -16.47
CA PRO A 423 -33.80 34.48 -17.86
C PRO A 423 -32.27 34.58 -18.07
N VAL A 424 -31.47 34.20 -17.06
CA VAL A 424 -29.99 34.22 -17.08
C VAL A 424 -29.41 32.81 -17.20
N ASN A 425 -30.22 31.86 -17.65
CA ASN A 425 -29.81 30.47 -17.80
C ASN A 425 -28.78 30.33 -18.91
N THR A 426 -27.69 29.64 -18.61
CA THR A 426 -26.57 29.42 -19.54
C THR A 426 -26.20 27.95 -19.54
N GLY A 427 -25.99 27.38 -20.72
CA GLY A 427 -25.26 26.14 -20.89
C GLY A 427 -23.76 26.41 -20.97
N PHE A 428 -22.98 25.41 -20.59
CA PHE A 428 -21.52 25.43 -20.62
C PHE A 428 -21.00 24.16 -21.28
N VAL A 429 -20.07 24.33 -22.21
CA VAL A 429 -19.23 23.25 -22.75
C VAL A 429 -17.78 23.67 -22.68
N GLY A 430 -16.95 22.83 -22.09
CA GLY A 430 -15.50 22.97 -22.02
C GLY A 430 -14.80 21.85 -22.78
N LEU A 431 -13.66 22.17 -23.39
CA LEU A 431 -12.76 21.23 -24.03
C LEU A 431 -11.35 21.55 -23.56
N ARG A 432 -10.68 20.57 -22.97
CA ARG A 432 -9.30 20.69 -22.48
C ARG A 432 -8.44 19.60 -23.12
N TYR A 433 -7.29 20.01 -23.66
CA TYR A 433 -6.31 19.11 -24.24
C TYR A 433 -4.93 19.29 -23.60
N ASN A 434 -4.47 18.23 -22.94
CA ASN A 434 -3.29 18.20 -22.10
C ASN A 434 -2.12 17.48 -22.80
N LEU A 435 -0.95 18.14 -22.83
CA LEU A 435 0.28 17.61 -23.42
C LEU A 435 1.42 17.63 -22.40
N LEU A 436 1.88 16.44 -22.01
CA LEU A 436 3.02 16.27 -21.11
C LEU A 436 4.34 16.17 -21.90
N GLY A 437 5.22 17.16 -21.73
CA GLY A 437 6.59 17.17 -22.26
C GLY A 437 7.54 17.84 -21.27
N ALA A 438 8.72 18.29 -21.71
CA ALA A 438 9.66 19.01 -20.84
C ALA A 438 9.08 20.31 -20.26
N THR A 439 8.14 20.91 -20.99
CA THR A 439 7.32 22.07 -20.59
C THR A 439 5.88 21.68 -20.89
N PRO A 440 5.12 21.23 -19.87
CA PRO A 440 3.75 20.80 -20.08
C PRO A 440 2.87 21.91 -20.63
N LYS A 441 1.92 21.54 -21.49
CA LYS A 441 1.03 22.49 -22.17
C LYS A 441 -0.41 22.06 -21.99
N THR A 442 -1.29 23.04 -21.83
CA THR A 442 -2.74 22.83 -21.77
C THR A 442 -3.40 23.78 -22.75
N PHE A 443 -4.19 23.23 -23.66
CA PHE A 443 -5.10 23.99 -24.51
C PHE A 443 -6.49 23.87 -23.94
N TYR A 444 -7.17 24.98 -23.80
CA TYR A 444 -8.52 25.05 -23.24
C TYR A 444 -9.38 25.87 -24.19
N ALA A 445 -10.56 25.36 -24.51
CA ALA A 445 -11.59 26.08 -25.21
C ALA A 445 -12.89 25.88 -24.44
N ASN A 446 -13.61 26.95 -24.13
CA ASN A 446 -14.95 26.80 -23.57
C ASN A 446 -15.93 27.72 -24.26
N SER A 447 -17.21 27.39 -24.10
CA SER A 447 -18.29 28.26 -24.54
C SER A 447 -19.41 28.24 -23.52
N TYR A 448 -19.84 29.45 -23.15
CA TYR A 448 -21.11 29.67 -22.50
C TYR A 448 -22.12 30.03 -23.58
N PHE A 449 -23.32 29.44 -23.53
CA PHE A 449 -24.38 29.76 -24.48
C PHE A 449 -25.71 29.90 -23.76
N GLY A 450 -26.47 30.93 -24.12
CA GLY A 450 -27.74 31.25 -23.48
C GLY A 450 -28.39 32.45 -24.13
N LYS A 451 -29.60 32.79 -23.68
CA LYS A 451 -30.31 33.97 -24.18
C LYS A 451 -29.59 35.27 -23.82
N PHE A 452 -29.14 35.36 -22.57
CA PHE A 452 -28.57 36.59 -22.01
C PHE A 452 -27.05 36.73 -22.24
N TYR A 453 -26.31 35.62 -22.21
CA TYR A 453 -24.85 35.63 -22.29
C TYR A 453 -24.35 34.49 -23.19
N ASN A 454 -23.50 34.86 -24.15
CA ASN A 454 -22.78 33.93 -24.99
C ASN A 454 -21.29 34.29 -24.96
N SER A 455 -20.42 33.29 -24.85
CA SER A 455 -18.99 33.50 -24.97
C SER A 455 -18.27 32.32 -25.59
N LEU A 456 -17.12 32.62 -26.17
CA LEU A 456 -16.15 31.66 -26.65
C LEU A 456 -14.79 32.09 -26.13
N LEU A 457 -14.17 31.24 -25.31
CA LEU A 457 -12.83 31.45 -24.80
C LEU A 457 -11.89 30.40 -25.37
N GLY A 458 -10.72 30.85 -25.80
CA GLY A 458 -9.56 30.01 -26.10
C GLY A 458 -8.41 30.39 -25.17
N LYS A 459 -7.75 29.41 -24.58
CA LYS A 459 -6.61 29.59 -23.68
C LYS A 459 -5.52 28.57 -23.97
N MET A 460 -4.28 29.02 -24.07
CA MET A 460 -3.10 28.17 -24.10
C MET A 460 -2.26 28.46 -22.86
N ARG A 461 -1.99 27.44 -22.06
CA ARG A 461 -1.16 27.50 -20.85
C ARG A 461 0.12 26.69 -21.07
N LEU A 462 1.26 27.25 -20.65
CA LEU A 462 2.56 26.61 -20.60
C LEU A 462 3.02 26.58 -19.14
N ASP A 463 3.22 25.39 -18.57
CA ASP A 463 3.75 25.23 -17.22
C ASP A 463 5.28 25.12 -17.27
N ILE A 464 5.99 26.01 -16.58
CA ILE A 464 7.45 26.05 -16.56
C ILE A 464 7.94 25.52 -15.21
N PRO A 465 8.46 24.27 -15.16
CA PRO A 465 8.96 23.68 -13.92
C PRO A 465 10.33 24.25 -13.55
N GLY A 466 10.64 24.29 -12.26
CA GLY A 466 11.91 24.73 -11.71
C GLY A 466 11.83 24.99 -10.22
N ARG A 467 12.85 25.63 -9.65
CA ARG A 467 12.88 25.99 -8.22
C ARG A 467 11.69 26.85 -7.81
N ASN A 468 11.35 27.82 -8.66
CA ASN A 468 10.19 28.70 -8.53
C ASN A 468 9.30 28.46 -9.76
N PRO A 469 8.38 27.49 -9.71
CA PRO A 469 7.56 27.15 -10.86
C PRO A 469 6.55 28.27 -11.14
N TYR A 470 6.29 28.52 -12.42
CA TYR A 470 5.29 29.48 -12.87
C TYR A 470 4.63 28.98 -14.16
N TYR A 471 3.53 29.61 -14.56
CA TYR A 471 2.91 29.33 -15.85
C TYR A 471 2.79 30.61 -16.67
N LEU A 472 2.78 30.47 -17.99
CA LEU A 472 2.43 31.52 -18.93
C LEU A 472 1.12 31.10 -19.60
N ALA A 473 0.14 32.00 -19.64
CA ALA A 473 -1.13 31.75 -20.31
C ALA A 473 -1.44 32.86 -21.30
N ILE A 474 -1.86 32.46 -22.50
CA ILE A 474 -2.44 33.35 -23.50
C ILE A 474 -3.92 33.00 -23.56
N THR A 475 -4.78 33.98 -23.26
CA THR A 475 -6.24 33.82 -23.25
C THR A 475 -6.86 34.83 -24.20
N GLY A 476 -7.76 34.36 -25.05
CA GLY A 476 -8.64 35.19 -25.87
C GLY A 476 -10.09 34.85 -25.53
N MET A 477 -10.93 35.86 -25.39
CA MET A 477 -12.35 35.70 -25.12
C MET A 477 -13.15 36.59 -26.06
N LEU A 478 -14.12 36.00 -26.74
CA LEU A 478 -15.19 36.69 -27.43
C LEU A 478 -16.45 36.55 -26.57
N GLN A 479 -17.15 37.63 -26.30
CA GLN A 479 -18.36 37.60 -25.50
C GLN A 479 -19.42 38.55 -26.05
N GLN A 480 -20.68 38.17 -25.87
CA GLN A 480 -21.86 38.95 -26.23
C GLN A 480 -22.85 38.89 -25.07
N TRP A 481 -23.34 40.07 -24.68
CA TRP A 481 -24.40 40.22 -23.70
C TRP A 481 -25.63 40.78 -24.40
N ASP A 482 -26.78 40.13 -24.21
CA ASP A 482 -28.06 40.62 -24.72
C ASP A 482 -28.94 41.09 -23.55
N TYR A 483 -28.94 42.41 -23.33
CA TYR A 483 -29.70 43.04 -22.25
C TYR A 483 -31.16 43.35 -22.65
N PHE A 484 -31.57 43.05 -23.89
CA PHE A 484 -32.82 43.55 -24.46
C PHE A 484 -33.82 42.43 -24.86
N GLU A 485 -33.37 41.18 -25.01
CA GLU A 485 -34.23 40.00 -25.25
C GLU A 485 -34.52 39.12 -24.00
N SER A 486 -34.19 39.59 -22.78
CA SER A 486 -34.31 38.81 -21.53
C SER A 486 -35.70 38.84 -20.88
#